data_AF-H9ZZ54-F1
#
_entry.id   AF-H9ZZ54-F1
#
_cell.length_a   1.000
_cell.length_b   1.000
_cell.length_c   1.000
_cell.angle_alpha   90.00
_cell.angle_beta   90.00
_cell.angle_gamma   90.00
#
_symmetry.space_group_name_H-M   'P 1'
#
loop_
_entity.id
_entity.type
_entity.pdbx_description
1 polymer ?
#
loop_
_entity_poly.entity_id
_entity_poly.type
_entity_poly.pdbx_seq_one_letter_code
_entity_poly.pdbx_strand_id
1 'polypeptide(L)'
;MKEVLNTIWRDYSVRKTISIDQAVRLREILLSMIGINVLIEPEGKYISKGFEIALKTGTTVYDALYIALAAEKNLPLITLDKKQAKASEDVGVKAIIPSV
;
A
#
# COMPACT_ATOMS: atom_id res chain seq x y z
N MET A 1 -4.60 -4.12 -0.42
CA MET A 1 -5.93 -4.60 -0.88
C MET A 1 -6.96 -3.46 -0.93
N LYS A 2 -7.29 -2.85 0.22
CA LYS A 2 -8.31 -1.78 0.31
C LYS A 2 -8.05 -0.62 -0.66
N GLU A 3 -6.82 -0.15 -0.77
CA GLU A 3 -6.45 0.99 -1.64
C GLU A 3 -6.55 0.68 -3.14
N VAL A 4 -6.18 -0.53 -3.55
CA VAL A 4 -6.31 -0.95 -4.96
C VAL A 4 -7.78 -1.07 -5.33
N LEU A 5 -8.60 -1.69 -4.47
CA LEU A 5 -10.05 -1.78 -4.68
C LEU A 5 -10.71 -0.40 -4.68
N ASN A 6 -10.29 0.51 -3.80
CA ASN A 6 -10.77 1.88 -3.78
C ASN A 6 -10.39 2.64 -5.06
N THR A 7 -9.21 2.39 -5.62
CA THR A 7 -8.79 2.97 -6.90
C THR A 7 -9.67 2.48 -8.05
N ILE A 8 -9.92 1.17 -8.14
CA ILE A 8 -10.85 0.57 -9.12
C ILE A 8 -12.26 1.16 -8.95
N TRP A 9 -12.74 1.26 -7.71
CA TRP A 9 -14.05 1.86 -7.42
C TRP A 9 -14.10 3.33 -7.84
N ARG A 10 -13.05 4.12 -7.60
CA ARG A 10 -12.99 5.52 -8.03
C ARG A 10 -12.99 5.65 -9.55
N ASP A 11 -12.28 4.80 -10.26
CA ASP A 11 -12.23 4.79 -11.72
C ASP A 11 -13.63 4.56 -12.33
N TYR A 12 -14.40 3.62 -11.77
CA TYR A 12 -15.77 3.37 -12.18
C TYR A 12 -16.77 4.44 -11.68
N SER A 13 -16.78 4.71 -10.37
CA SER A 13 -17.86 5.46 -9.71
C SER A 13 -17.69 6.97 -9.83
N VAL A 14 -16.45 7.46 -9.77
CA VAL A 14 -16.14 8.89 -9.73
C VAL A 14 -15.65 9.38 -11.08
N ARG A 15 -14.62 8.74 -11.64
CA ARG A 15 -13.96 9.20 -12.87
C ARG A 15 -14.66 8.76 -14.15
N LYS A 16 -15.49 7.71 -14.08
CA LYS A 16 -16.20 7.12 -15.23
C LYS A 16 -15.26 6.69 -16.36
N THR A 17 -14.05 6.25 -16.00
CA THR A 17 -12.99 5.87 -16.96
C THR A 17 -13.04 4.39 -17.34
N ILE A 18 -13.78 3.57 -16.60
CA ILE A 18 -13.97 2.13 -16.86
C ILE A 18 -15.44 1.74 -16.70
N SER A 19 -15.86 0.65 -17.37
CA SER A 19 -17.17 0.02 -17.19
C SER A 19 -17.24 -0.80 -15.90
N ILE A 20 -18.46 -1.20 -15.50
CA ILE A 20 -18.66 -2.11 -14.36
C ILE A 20 -17.98 -3.47 -14.60
N ASP A 21 -18.05 -4.01 -15.82
CA ASP A 21 -17.42 -5.29 -16.17
C ASP A 21 -15.90 -5.20 -16.08
N GLN A 22 -15.32 -4.09 -16.52
CA GLN A 22 -13.88 -3.83 -16.36
C GLN A 22 -13.50 -3.75 -14.88
N ALA A 23 -14.29 -3.07 -14.04
CA ALA A 23 -14.04 -2.98 -12.60
C ALA A 23 -14.09 -4.36 -11.92
N VAL A 24 -15.08 -5.19 -12.26
CA VAL A 24 -15.22 -6.56 -11.75
C VAL A 24 -14.02 -7.41 -12.17
N ARG A 25 -13.62 -7.34 -13.45
CA ARG A 25 -12.47 -8.09 -13.97
C ARG A 25 -11.15 -7.67 -13.32
N LEU A 26 -10.92 -6.37 -13.11
CA LEU A 26 -9.72 -5.88 -12.41
C LEU A 26 -9.65 -6.39 -10.96
N ARG A 27 -10.79 -6.44 -10.26
CA ARG A 27 -10.88 -7.05 -8.92
C ARG A 27 -10.52 -8.54 -8.98
N GLU A 28 -11.04 -9.29 -9.94
CA GLU A 28 -10.72 -10.72 -10.09
C GLU A 28 -9.24 -10.96 -10.35
N ILE A 29 -8.62 -10.15 -11.21
CA ILE A 29 -7.17 -10.19 -11.44
C ILE A 29 -6.42 -9.94 -10.13
N LEU A 30 -6.76 -8.89 -9.37
CA LEU A 30 -6.15 -8.61 -8.08
C LEU A 30 -6.29 -9.78 -7.10
N LEU A 31 -7.47 -10.40 -7.02
CA LEU A 31 -7.70 -11.55 -6.14
C LEU A 31 -6.91 -12.78 -6.58
N SER A 32 -6.72 -12.98 -7.88
CA SER A 32 -5.94 -14.10 -8.42
C SER A 32 -4.45 -14.04 -8.03
N MET A 33 -3.92 -12.85 -7.71
CA MET A 33 -2.54 -12.67 -7.27
C MET A 33 -2.31 -13.01 -5.79
N ILE A 34 -3.38 -13.08 -4.97
CA ILE A 34 -3.27 -13.32 -3.53
C ILE A 34 -2.87 -14.76 -3.25
N GLY A 35 -1.87 -14.95 -2.39
CA GLY A 35 -1.31 -16.26 -2.06
C GLY A 35 -0.34 -16.81 -3.11
N ILE A 36 -0.19 -16.12 -4.25
CA ILE A 36 0.76 -16.48 -5.31
C ILE A 36 1.86 -15.41 -5.41
N ASN A 37 1.49 -14.19 -5.79
CA ASN A 37 2.42 -13.07 -5.96
C ASN A 37 2.37 -12.09 -4.79
N VAL A 38 1.25 -12.03 -4.08
CA VAL A 38 1.02 -11.09 -2.97
C VAL A 38 0.61 -11.88 -1.73
N LEU A 39 1.38 -11.73 -0.65
CA LEU A 39 1.03 -12.23 0.67
C LEU A 39 0.36 -11.12 1.48
N ILE A 40 -0.79 -11.44 2.09
CA ILE A 40 -1.53 -10.50 2.92
C ILE A 40 -1.13 -10.69 4.38
N GLU A 41 -0.74 -9.60 5.01
CA GLU A 41 -0.38 -9.55 6.42
C GLU A 41 -1.51 -8.90 7.24
N PRO A 42 -1.88 -9.46 8.42
CA PRO A 42 -2.89 -8.86 9.27
C PRO A 42 -2.46 -7.49 9.79
N GLU A 43 -3.18 -6.45 9.38
CA GLU A 43 -2.87 -5.05 9.70
C GLU A 43 -2.76 -4.78 11.22
N GLY A 44 -3.58 -5.48 12.02
CA GLY A 44 -3.61 -5.37 13.48
C GLY A 44 -2.25 -5.51 14.16
N LYS A 45 -1.35 -6.33 13.61
CA LYS A 45 0.01 -6.53 14.13
C LYS A 45 0.88 -5.28 14.06
N TYR A 46 0.58 -4.37 13.14
CA TYR A 46 1.43 -3.23 12.81
C TYR A 46 0.81 -1.89 13.22
N ILE A 47 -0.41 -1.86 13.79
CA ILE A 47 -1.14 -0.62 14.10
C ILE A 47 -0.35 0.27 15.05
N SER A 48 0.11 -0.25 16.19
CA SER A 48 0.84 0.56 17.18
C SER A 48 2.11 1.15 16.58
N LYS A 49 2.89 0.33 15.87
CA LYS A 49 4.13 0.79 15.25
C LYS A 49 3.89 1.76 14.10
N GLY A 50 2.89 1.51 13.27
CA GLY A 50 2.47 2.38 12.19
C GLY A 50 2.04 3.75 12.72
N PHE A 51 1.31 3.80 13.84
CA PHE A 51 0.92 5.06 14.45
C PHE A 51 2.13 5.85 14.97
N GLU A 52 3.09 5.20 15.63
CA GLU A 52 4.36 5.85 16.03
C GLU A 52 5.12 6.45 14.82
N ILE A 53 5.21 5.69 13.73
CA ILE A 53 5.88 6.14 12.50
C ILE A 53 5.14 7.33 11.89
N ALA A 54 3.81 7.28 11.84
CA ALA A 54 2.98 8.38 11.35
C ALA A 54 3.22 9.67 12.14
N LEU A 55 3.26 9.59 13.48
CA LEU A 55 3.58 10.74 14.33
C LEU A 55 5.00 11.28 14.10
N LYS A 56 5.98 10.38 13.95
CA LYS A 56 7.40 10.77 13.76
C LYS A 56 7.66 11.42 12.40
N THR A 57 6.99 10.95 11.36
CA THR A 57 7.29 11.31 9.97
C THR A 57 6.27 12.25 9.34
N GLY A 58 5.11 12.44 9.98
CA GLY A 58 4.00 13.23 9.44
C GLY A 58 3.25 12.56 8.29
N THR A 59 3.48 11.27 8.02
CA THR A 59 2.70 10.51 7.03
C THR A 59 1.34 10.10 7.58
N THR A 60 0.44 9.64 6.71
CA THR A 60 -0.82 9.05 7.17
C THR A 60 -0.57 7.71 7.86
N VAL A 61 -1.53 7.25 8.68
CA VAL A 61 -1.47 5.90 9.28
C VAL A 61 -1.47 4.81 8.19
N TYR A 62 -2.21 5.01 7.09
CA TYR A 62 -2.20 4.07 5.96
C TYR A 62 -0.80 3.90 5.39
N ASP A 63 -0.12 5.01 5.11
CA ASP A 63 1.25 4.98 4.58
C ASP A 63 2.22 4.35 5.58
N ALA A 64 2.09 4.71 6.86
CA ALA A 64 2.97 4.25 7.91
C ALA A 64 2.80 2.76 8.24
N LEU A 65 1.63 2.16 8.00
CA LEU A 65 1.41 0.72 8.15
C LEU A 65 2.28 -0.10 7.20
N TYR A 66 2.48 0.37 5.95
CA TYR A 66 3.40 -0.28 5.02
C TYR A 66 4.85 -0.16 5.48
N ILE A 67 5.24 1.00 6.02
CA ILE A 67 6.59 1.21 6.56
C ILE A 67 6.81 0.31 7.79
N ALA A 68 5.83 0.22 8.69
CA ALA A 68 5.89 -0.64 9.87
C ALA A 68 6.03 -2.12 9.49
N LEU A 69 5.27 -2.58 8.50
CA LEU A 69 5.38 -3.94 7.97
C LEU A 69 6.78 -4.20 7.38
N ALA A 70 7.30 -3.28 6.57
CA ALA A 70 8.62 -3.40 5.96
C ALA A 70 9.74 -3.43 7.03
N ALA A 71 9.64 -2.58 8.05
CA ALA A 71 10.56 -2.55 9.19
C ALA A 71 10.56 -3.88 9.96
N GLU A 72 9.38 -4.38 10.34
CA GLU A 72 9.23 -5.62 11.14
C GLU A 72 9.79 -6.84 10.40
N LYS A 73 9.59 -6.92 9.08
CA LYS A 73 10.09 -8.02 8.25
C LYS A 73 11.51 -7.82 7.73
N ASN A 74 12.16 -6.69 8.05
CA ASN A 74 13.46 -6.31 7.51
C ASN A 74 13.51 -6.38 5.97
N LEU A 75 12.48 -5.83 5.31
CA LEU A 75 12.34 -5.80 3.86
C LEU A 75 12.37 -4.35 3.35
N PRO A 76 12.77 -4.11 2.08
CA PRO A 76 12.62 -2.80 1.49
C PRO A 76 11.13 -2.47 1.26
N LEU A 77 10.78 -1.19 1.36
CA LEU A 77 9.50 -0.68 0.92
C LEU A 77 9.55 -0.34 -0.57
N ILE A 78 8.67 -0.95 -1.37
CA ILE A 78 8.46 -0.57 -2.77
C ILE A 78 7.25 0.37 -2.82
N THR A 79 7.45 1.59 -3.30
CA THR A 79 6.35 2.57 -3.45
C THR A 79 6.64 3.56 -4.57
N LEU A 80 5.58 4.04 -5.23
CA LEU A 80 5.64 5.17 -6.17
C LEU A 80 5.47 6.52 -5.46
N ASP A 81 5.05 6.54 -4.19
CA ASP A 81 4.91 7.76 -3.40
C ASP A 81 6.26 8.18 -2.82
N LYS A 82 6.81 9.28 -3.36
CA LYS A 82 8.09 9.85 -2.92
C LYS A 82 8.08 10.30 -1.46
N LYS A 83 6.95 10.74 -0.93
CA LYS A 83 6.83 11.15 0.48
C LYS A 83 6.86 9.92 1.39
N GLN A 84 6.17 8.86 1.02
CA GLN A 84 6.22 7.59 1.76
C GLN A 84 7.61 6.95 1.70
N ALA A 85 8.26 6.97 0.53
CA ALA A 85 9.64 6.52 0.37
C ALA A 85 10.58 7.27 1.33
N LYS A 86 10.51 8.60 1.33
CA LYS A 86 11.32 9.45 2.23
C LYS A 86 11.06 9.16 3.70
N ALA A 87 9.80 9.04 4.10
CA ALA A 87 9.42 8.70 5.47
C ALA A 87 9.94 7.32 5.91
N SER A 88 9.97 6.34 4.99
CA SER A 88 10.53 5.02 5.27
C SER A 88 12.04 5.08 5.54
N GLU A 89 12.78 5.88 4.76
CA GLU A 89 14.21 6.08 4.94
C GLU A 89 14.52 6.79 6.27
N ASP A 90 13.71 7.77 6.68
CA ASP A 90 13.86 8.50 7.95
C ASP A 90 13.68 7.61 9.20
N VAL A 91 13.12 6.40 9.01
CA VAL A 91 13.00 5.37 10.07
C VAL A 91 13.89 4.15 9.80
N GLY A 92 14.82 4.23 8.86
CA GLY A 92 15.81 3.19 8.58
C GLY A 92 15.34 2.05 7.68
N VAL A 93 14.18 2.20 7.01
CA VAL A 93 13.68 1.24 6.02
C VAL A 93 14.15 1.67 4.64
N LYS A 94 14.81 0.76 3.91
CA LYS A 94 15.22 1.04 2.51
C LYS A 94 13.99 1.23 1.63
N ALA A 95 13.95 2.32 0.86
CA ALA A 95 12.94 2.53 -0.17
C ALA A 95 13.43 2.10 -1.57
N ILE A 96 12.50 1.62 -2.40
CA ILE A 96 12.69 1.40 -3.83
C ILE A 96 11.55 2.11 -4.56
N ILE A 97 11.89 3.04 -5.45
CA ILE A 97 10.95 3.72 -6.34
C ILE A 97 11.10 3.10 -7.73
N PRO A 98 10.12 2.30 -8.21
CA PRO A 98 10.19 1.71 -9.54
C PRO A 98 10.21 2.77 -10.64
N SER A 99 11.00 2.52 -11.68
CA SER A 99 10.88 3.24 -12.95
C SER A 99 9.66 2.68 -13.68
N VAL A 100 8.59 3.45 -13.75
CA VAL A 100 7.39 3.15 -14.56
C VAL A 100 7.36 4.03 -15.79
#